data_AF-C9ZRH9-F1
#
_entry.id   AF-C9ZRH9-F1
#
_cell.length_a   1.000
_cell.length_b   1.000
_cell.length_c   1.000
_cell.angle_alpha   90.00
_cell.angle_beta   90.00
_cell.angle_gamma   90.00
#
_symmetry.space_group_name_H-M   'P 1'
#
loop_
_entity.id
_entity.type
_entity.pdbx_description
1 polymer ?
#
loop_
_entity_poly.entity_id
_entity_poly.type
_entity_poly.pdbx_seq_one_letter_code
_entity_poly.pdbx_strand_id
1 'polypeptide(L)'
;MRANPIERRKERETALSVRQRELEELRQRKAQLGEELGMELSALESDNLAAAFPVIQYCGSRPKKDAKKIPVESLGSVMNQFEIAIKAISQNNRDIEQQITDLNRTIGVEAQRFTKLKRHSKELADATGVSLDPNAVQHLAGKSRDGEDCSGGLKELEETTVVLEERKALVEKEIRAARQLVKKKEEAVLAMSSALESRQEEIDQLNRLYNDIRVVDRDIKCEKETLREIISEHDIVDTKLNEAIERNVSRTRLLIEQGINEIKTEIADSVSVSRRGQERVMKAQEFRIDQLEKRLDCINKALKNNHLTRDVEAIVSHKWAAAGDALVAATPDESMYDIEAIIPPQERCHPAIYNLLLTEKERLARRISLLGIIAKEKKEVIDALACKAEALARECQQAIQELDHVASAAAYEEEMQRVEAMEYIQKQRLHYSDLFKEMWKLKTKNQGPLWRAY
;
A
#
# COMPACT_ATOMS: atom_id res chain seq x y z
N MET A 1 -41.59 33.62 -41.62
CA MET A 1 -41.06 32.73 -42.67
C MET A 1 -40.43 31.52 -42.00
N ARG A 2 -40.94 30.29 -42.23
CA ARG A 2 -40.39 29.09 -41.58
C ARG A 2 -39.05 28.74 -42.24
N ALA A 3 -37.98 28.63 -41.45
CA ALA A 3 -36.70 28.10 -41.91
C ALA A 3 -36.93 26.77 -42.65
N ASN A 4 -36.46 26.72 -43.90
CA ASN A 4 -36.69 25.66 -44.86
C ASN A 4 -36.19 24.33 -44.24
N PRO A 5 -36.85 23.17 -44.41
CA PRO A 5 -36.34 21.87 -43.93
C PRO A 5 -34.87 21.59 -44.28
N ILE A 6 -34.39 22.16 -45.38
CA ILE A 6 -32.98 22.11 -45.79
C ILE A 6 -32.06 22.91 -44.84
N GLU A 7 -32.49 24.09 -44.37
CA GLU A 7 -31.73 24.94 -43.43
C GLU A 7 -31.63 24.30 -42.05
N ARG A 8 -32.71 23.72 -41.52
CA ARG A 8 -32.66 22.99 -40.23
C ARG A 8 -31.78 21.74 -40.28
N ARG A 9 -31.71 21.10 -41.45
CA ARG A 9 -30.81 19.96 -41.66
C ARG A 9 -29.35 20.43 -41.65
N LYS A 10 -29.05 21.55 -42.31
CA LYS A 10 -27.72 22.18 -42.26
C LYS A 10 -27.34 22.67 -40.86
N GLU A 11 -28.26 23.24 -40.09
CA GLU A 11 -28.03 23.62 -38.68
C GLU A 11 -27.72 22.40 -37.79
N ARG A 12 -28.43 21.28 -37.99
CA ARG A 12 -28.12 20.04 -37.25
C ARG A 12 -26.79 19.44 -37.67
N GLU A 13 -26.48 19.43 -38.96
CA GLU A 13 -25.21 18.93 -39.48
C GLU A 13 -24.03 19.77 -38.98
N THR A 14 -24.19 21.10 -38.89
CA THR A 14 -23.16 22.00 -38.32
C THR A 14 -23.05 21.86 -36.80
N ALA A 15 -24.15 21.69 -36.06
CA ALA A 15 -24.08 21.43 -34.62
C ALA A 15 -23.42 20.07 -34.31
N LEU A 16 -23.71 19.04 -35.11
CA LEU A 16 -23.07 17.74 -34.99
C LEU A 16 -21.58 17.80 -35.34
N SER A 17 -21.20 18.55 -36.37
CA SER A 17 -19.79 18.70 -36.75
C SER A 17 -18.98 19.46 -35.69
N VAL A 18 -19.56 20.50 -35.09
CA VAL A 18 -18.94 21.22 -33.96
C VAL A 18 -18.76 20.28 -32.76
N ARG A 19 -19.79 19.50 -32.41
CA ARG A 19 -19.69 18.52 -31.31
C ARG A 19 -18.71 17.39 -31.59
N GLN A 20 -18.62 16.92 -32.83
CA GLN A 20 -17.61 15.93 -33.23
C GLN A 20 -16.21 16.49 -33.10
N ARG A 21 -16.00 17.74 -33.53
CA ARG A 21 -14.72 18.44 -33.40
C ARG A 21 -14.32 18.66 -31.95
N GLU A 22 -15.25 19.11 -31.11
CA GLU A 22 -15.02 19.23 -29.66
C GLU A 22 -14.65 17.89 -29.03
N LEU A 23 -15.33 16.80 -29.40
CA LEU A 23 -15.00 15.46 -28.92
C LEU A 23 -13.63 14.99 -29.41
N GLU A 24 -13.23 15.32 -30.63
CA GLU A 24 -11.90 15.01 -31.16
C GLU A 24 -10.81 15.81 -30.44
N GLU A 25 -11.01 17.10 -30.21
CA GLU A 25 -10.11 17.96 -29.43
C GLU A 25 -9.95 17.45 -28.00
N LEU A 26 -11.05 17.04 -27.35
CA LEU A 26 -11.01 16.44 -26.02
C LEU A 26 -10.30 15.08 -26.00
N ARG A 27 -10.49 14.24 -27.02
CA ARG A 27 -9.76 12.96 -27.15
C ARG A 27 -8.27 13.18 -27.35
N GLN A 28 -7.90 14.14 -28.21
CA GLN A 28 -6.50 14.51 -28.42
C GLN A 28 -5.88 15.06 -27.13
N ARG A 29 -6.61 15.92 -26.39
CA ARG A 29 -6.13 16.45 -25.11
C ARG A 29 -5.99 15.35 -24.06
N LYS A 30 -6.92 14.38 -24.00
CA LYS A 30 -6.82 13.18 -23.15
C LYS A 30 -5.57 12.37 -23.50
N ALA A 31 -5.28 12.17 -24.78
CA ALA A 31 -4.09 11.45 -25.22
C ALA A 31 -2.78 12.18 -24.87
N GLN A 32 -2.70 13.49 -25.12
CA GLN A 32 -1.55 14.33 -24.74
C GLN A 32 -1.27 14.28 -23.24
N LEU A 33 -2.30 14.42 -22.41
CA LEU A 33 -2.16 14.33 -20.95
C LEU A 33 -1.71 12.93 -20.51
N GLY A 34 -2.16 11.88 -21.21
CA GLY A 34 -1.69 10.51 -21.00
C GLY A 34 -0.19 10.37 -21.30
N GLU A 35 0.29 10.94 -22.40
CA GLU A 35 1.72 10.92 -22.75
C GLU A 35 2.59 11.75 -21.79
N GLU A 36 2.16 12.97 -21.42
CA GLU A 36 2.84 13.84 -20.45
C GLU A 36 2.98 13.19 -19.07
N LEU A 37 1.95 12.43 -18.67
CA LEU A 37 1.94 11.68 -17.42
C LEU A 37 2.47 10.26 -17.57
N GLY A 38 2.88 9.78 -18.75
CA GLY A 38 3.36 8.42 -18.97
C GLY A 38 2.34 7.32 -18.59
N MET A 39 1.06 7.58 -18.79
CA MET A 39 -0.07 6.71 -18.42
C MET A 39 -0.86 6.23 -19.65
N GLU A 40 -1.27 4.97 -19.65
CA GLU A 40 -2.22 4.44 -20.63
C GLU A 40 -3.66 4.56 -20.09
N LEU A 41 -4.30 5.69 -20.36
CA LEU A 41 -5.68 5.96 -19.92
C LEU A 41 -6.72 5.00 -20.53
N SER A 42 -6.42 4.37 -21.67
CA SER A 42 -7.24 3.32 -22.28
C SER A 42 -7.28 2.04 -21.43
N ALA A 43 -6.19 1.72 -20.73
CA ALA A 43 -6.14 0.55 -19.85
C ALA A 43 -7.01 0.72 -18.60
N LEU A 44 -7.33 1.97 -18.21
CA LEU A 44 -8.24 2.28 -17.10
C LEU A 44 -9.67 1.80 -17.40
N GLU A 45 -10.09 1.81 -18.66
CA GLU A 45 -11.42 1.37 -19.11
C GLU A 45 -11.57 -0.16 -19.11
N SER A 46 -10.47 -0.89 -18.91
CA SER A 46 -10.43 -2.37 -18.88
C SER A 46 -10.21 -2.94 -17.48
N ASP A 47 -10.37 -2.12 -16.43
CA ASP A 47 -10.11 -2.44 -15.01
C ASP A 47 -8.68 -2.94 -14.71
N ASN A 48 -7.76 -2.81 -15.65
CA ASN A 48 -6.37 -3.24 -15.50
C ASN A 48 -5.51 -2.09 -14.95
N LEU A 49 -5.70 -1.78 -13.67
CA LEU A 49 -4.96 -0.73 -12.94
C LEU A 49 -3.43 -0.86 -13.08
N ALA A 50 -2.90 -2.08 -13.16
CA ALA A 50 -1.47 -2.33 -13.31
C ALA A 50 -0.92 -1.97 -14.70
N ALA A 51 -1.77 -1.99 -15.73
CA ALA A 51 -1.44 -1.52 -17.07
C ALA A 51 -1.66 0.00 -17.21
N ALA A 52 -2.71 0.54 -16.58
CA ALA A 52 -3.01 1.97 -16.59
C ALA A 52 -1.96 2.82 -15.85
N PHE A 53 -1.35 2.26 -14.81
CA PHE A 53 -0.32 2.92 -14.01
C PHE A 53 0.98 2.09 -14.00
N PRO A 54 1.89 2.30 -14.96
CA PRO A 54 3.17 1.58 -15.02
C PRO A 54 4.01 1.74 -13.74
N VAL A 55 3.81 2.84 -13.03
CA VAL A 55 4.47 3.20 -11.77
C VAL A 55 4.12 2.23 -10.62
N ILE A 56 2.99 1.51 -10.68
CA ILE A 56 2.64 0.46 -9.70
C ILE A 56 3.68 -0.68 -9.70
N GLN A 57 4.39 -0.91 -10.81
CA GLN A 57 5.41 -1.96 -10.90
C GLN A 57 6.62 -1.74 -9.99
N TYR A 58 6.80 -0.52 -9.48
CA TYR A 58 7.86 -0.15 -8.54
C TYR A 58 7.41 -0.27 -7.07
N CYS A 59 6.14 -0.63 -6.81
CA CYS A 59 5.55 -0.68 -5.48
C CYS A 59 5.26 -2.09 -4.96
N GLY A 60 5.09 -2.21 -3.65
CA GLY A 60 4.72 -3.43 -2.93
C GLY A 60 5.90 -4.13 -2.24
N SER A 61 5.59 -5.23 -1.55
CA SER A 61 6.59 -6.06 -0.84
C SER A 61 7.52 -6.83 -1.78
N ARG A 62 7.13 -6.99 -3.06
CA ARG A 62 7.92 -7.59 -4.13
C ARG A 62 7.75 -6.78 -5.42
N PRO A 63 8.42 -5.63 -5.54
CA PRO A 63 8.30 -4.79 -6.73
C PRO A 63 8.93 -5.49 -7.95
N LYS A 64 8.32 -5.34 -9.13
CA LYS A 64 8.83 -5.90 -10.39
C LYS A 64 10.01 -5.10 -10.94
N LYS A 65 10.12 -3.82 -10.56
CA LYS A 65 11.19 -2.90 -10.98
C LYS A 65 11.76 -2.18 -9.77
N ASP A 66 13.07 -1.88 -9.82
CA ASP A 66 13.76 -1.15 -8.75
C ASP A 66 13.49 0.36 -8.88
N ALA A 67 13.00 0.98 -7.79
CA ALA A 67 12.70 2.40 -7.73
C ALA A 67 13.94 3.29 -7.91
N LYS A 68 15.15 2.78 -7.62
CA LYS A 68 16.41 3.51 -7.83
C LYS A 68 16.74 3.77 -9.31
N LYS A 69 16.03 3.13 -10.23
CA LYS A 69 16.21 3.28 -11.68
C LYS A 69 15.36 4.40 -12.28
N ILE A 70 14.61 5.15 -11.47
CA ILE A 70 13.77 6.25 -11.92
C ILE A 70 14.68 7.50 -12.11
N PRO A 71 14.72 8.10 -13.32
CA PRO A 71 15.43 9.35 -13.56
C PRO A 71 14.95 10.47 -12.64
N VAL A 72 15.85 11.36 -12.20
CA VAL A 72 15.49 12.45 -11.27
C VAL A 72 14.56 13.45 -11.96
N GLU A 73 14.72 13.63 -13.27
CA GLU A 73 13.92 14.54 -14.09
C GLU A 73 12.45 14.09 -14.20
N SER A 74 12.17 12.79 -14.06
CA SER A 74 10.82 12.23 -14.13
C SER A 74 10.16 12.02 -12.78
N LEU A 75 10.85 12.35 -11.67
CA LEU A 75 10.35 12.12 -10.32
C LEU A 75 9.00 12.82 -10.05
N GLY A 76 8.83 14.05 -10.54
CA GLY A 76 7.57 14.80 -10.40
C GLY A 76 6.39 14.15 -11.13
N SER A 77 6.60 13.66 -12.37
CA SER A 77 5.58 12.94 -13.13
C SER A 77 5.24 11.60 -12.46
N VAL A 78 6.25 10.89 -11.97
CA VAL A 78 6.07 9.61 -11.25
C VAL A 78 5.33 9.80 -9.92
N MET A 79 5.61 10.88 -9.17
CA MET A 79 4.86 11.21 -7.96
C MET A 79 3.39 11.51 -8.26
N ASN A 80 3.10 12.27 -9.32
CA ASN A 80 1.73 12.52 -9.76
C ASN A 80 1.03 11.21 -10.18
N GLN A 81 1.73 10.31 -10.89
CA GLN A 81 1.18 8.99 -11.20
C GLN A 81 0.86 8.18 -9.94
N PHE A 82 1.70 8.25 -8.90
CA PHE A 82 1.42 7.60 -7.62
C PHE A 82 0.17 8.17 -6.94
N GLU A 83 0.02 9.48 -6.89
CA GLU A 83 -1.16 10.11 -6.29
C GLU A 83 -2.45 9.73 -7.01
N ILE A 84 -2.42 9.72 -8.35
CA ILE A 84 -3.58 9.34 -9.16
C ILE A 84 -3.87 7.84 -8.99
N ALA A 85 -2.83 6.99 -8.98
CA ALA A 85 -2.98 5.55 -8.75
C ALA A 85 -3.58 5.26 -7.36
N ILE A 86 -3.13 5.96 -6.31
CA ILE A 86 -3.68 5.81 -4.96
C ILE A 86 -5.17 6.16 -4.92
N LYS A 87 -5.57 7.26 -5.57
CA LYS A 87 -6.98 7.66 -5.66
C LYS A 87 -7.80 6.62 -6.42
N ALA A 88 -7.31 6.15 -7.57
CA ALA A 88 -7.99 5.13 -8.38
C ALA A 88 -8.16 3.80 -7.63
N ILE A 89 -7.10 3.31 -6.96
CA ILE A 89 -7.15 2.09 -6.15
C ILE A 89 -8.11 2.26 -4.97
N SER A 90 -8.07 3.41 -4.29
CA SER A 90 -8.95 3.67 -3.15
C SER A 90 -10.43 3.70 -3.56
N GLN A 91 -10.71 4.24 -4.75
CA GLN A 91 -12.06 4.27 -5.29
C GLN A 91 -12.53 2.87 -5.71
N ASN A 92 -11.70 2.11 -6.42
CA ASN A 92 -12.04 0.73 -6.78
C ASN A 92 -12.27 -0.16 -5.53
N ASN A 93 -11.47 0.01 -4.48
CA ASN A 93 -11.69 -0.70 -3.22
C ASN A 93 -13.05 -0.36 -2.58
N ARG A 94 -13.47 0.92 -2.61
CA ARG A 94 -14.80 1.34 -2.12
C ARG A 94 -15.92 0.74 -2.96
N ASP A 95 -15.75 0.70 -4.28
CA ASP A 95 -16.74 0.14 -5.19
C ASP A 95 -16.88 -1.38 -4.96
N ILE A 96 -15.76 -2.09 -4.76
CA ILE A 96 -15.74 -3.51 -4.41
C ILE A 96 -16.41 -3.74 -3.04
N GLU A 97 -16.10 -2.91 -2.03
CA GLU A 97 -16.74 -3.00 -0.71
C GLU A 97 -18.25 -2.82 -0.81
N GLN A 98 -18.72 -1.84 -1.60
CA GLN A 98 -20.14 -1.65 -1.86
C GLN A 98 -20.77 -2.87 -2.54
N GLN A 99 -20.14 -3.40 -3.59
CA GLN A 99 -20.62 -4.61 -4.26
C GLN A 99 -20.70 -5.80 -3.30
N ILE A 100 -19.71 -5.98 -2.42
CA ILE A 100 -19.73 -7.03 -1.38
C ILE A 100 -20.90 -6.80 -0.41
N THR A 101 -21.14 -5.57 0.02
CA THR A 101 -22.28 -5.27 0.92
C THR A 101 -23.63 -5.54 0.26
N ASP A 102 -23.79 -5.20 -1.02
CA ASP A 102 -25.01 -5.44 -1.78
C ASP A 102 -25.22 -6.95 -2.02
N LEU A 103 -24.17 -7.68 -2.37
CA LEU A 103 -24.22 -9.14 -2.51
C LEU A 103 -24.57 -9.83 -1.19
N ASN A 104 -24.01 -9.37 -0.07
CA ASN A 104 -24.36 -9.91 1.25
C ASN A 104 -25.84 -9.62 1.60
N ARG A 105 -26.35 -8.45 1.21
CA ARG A 105 -27.76 -8.11 1.38
C ARG A 105 -28.67 -9.00 0.53
N THR A 106 -28.32 -9.25 -0.74
CA THR A 106 -29.12 -10.14 -1.60
C THR A 106 -29.10 -11.57 -1.08
N ILE A 107 -27.95 -12.09 -0.66
CA ILE A 107 -27.84 -13.41 -0.01
C ILE A 107 -28.73 -13.47 1.24
N GLY A 108 -28.76 -12.41 2.06
CA GLY A 108 -29.64 -12.34 3.22
C GLY A 108 -31.13 -12.39 2.86
N VAL A 109 -31.55 -11.68 1.81
CA VAL A 109 -32.93 -11.71 1.31
C VAL A 109 -33.28 -13.09 0.74
N GLU A 110 -32.38 -13.71 -0.01
CA GLU A 110 -32.59 -15.06 -0.54
C GLU A 110 -32.65 -16.12 0.56
N ALA A 111 -31.82 -16.03 1.60
CA ALA A 111 -31.90 -16.90 2.77
C ALA A 111 -33.26 -16.75 3.49
N GLN A 112 -33.78 -15.53 3.61
CA GLN A 112 -35.12 -15.30 4.16
C GLN A 112 -36.23 -15.88 3.26
N ARG A 113 -36.11 -15.76 1.93
CA ARG A 113 -37.04 -16.38 0.98
C ARG A 113 -37.00 -17.90 1.09
N PHE A 114 -35.80 -18.49 1.16
CA PHE A 114 -35.62 -19.94 1.31
C PHE A 114 -36.21 -20.46 2.61
N THR A 115 -36.01 -19.76 3.74
CA THR A 115 -36.61 -20.16 5.03
C THR A 115 -38.14 -20.05 5.01
N LYS A 116 -38.72 -19.04 4.35
CA LYS A 116 -40.17 -18.95 4.11
C LYS A 116 -40.67 -20.10 3.24
N LEU A 117 -39.98 -20.39 2.13
CA LEU A 117 -40.35 -21.47 1.22
C LEU A 117 -40.26 -22.84 1.89
N LYS A 118 -39.23 -23.07 2.71
CA LYS A 118 -39.09 -24.27 3.56
C LYS A 118 -40.22 -24.40 4.56
N ARG A 119 -40.66 -23.29 5.18
CA ARG A 119 -41.80 -23.28 6.10
C ARG A 119 -43.11 -23.63 5.38
N HIS A 120 -43.39 -22.98 4.23
CA HIS A 120 -44.57 -23.29 3.42
C HIS A 120 -44.54 -24.71 2.88
N SER A 121 -43.37 -25.22 2.47
CA SER A 121 -43.22 -26.62 2.05
C SER A 121 -43.53 -27.59 3.19
N LYS A 122 -43.13 -27.26 4.44
CA LYS A 122 -43.47 -28.05 5.63
C LYS A 122 -44.97 -28.00 5.94
N GLU A 123 -45.58 -26.82 5.91
CA GLU A 123 -47.03 -26.64 6.08
C GLU A 123 -47.83 -27.43 5.03
N LEU A 124 -47.36 -27.43 3.78
CA LEU A 124 -47.98 -28.19 2.69
C LEU A 124 -47.82 -29.71 2.90
N ALA A 125 -46.65 -30.16 3.33
CA ALA A 125 -46.38 -31.57 3.65
C ALA A 125 -47.23 -32.06 4.83
N ASP A 126 -47.38 -31.24 5.88
CA ASP A 126 -48.23 -31.53 7.03
C ASP A 126 -49.73 -31.58 6.64
N ALA A 127 -50.17 -30.72 5.71
CA ALA A 127 -51.56 -30.66 5.24
C ALA A 127 -51.95 -31.76 4.24
N THR A 128 -50.99 -32.25 3.45
CA THR A 128 -51.23 -33.22 2.36
C THR A 128 -50.70 -34.62 2.66
N GLY A 129 -49.88 -34.80 3.70
CA GLY A 129 -49.23 -36.05 4.05
C GLY A 129 -48.09 -36.48 3.11
N VAL A 130 -47.75 -35.66 2.11
CA VAL A 130 -46.69 -35.95 1.13
C VAL A 130 -45.46 -35.09 1.44
N SER A 131 -44.42 -35.74 1.96
CA SER A 131 -43.13 -35.09 2.20
C SER A 131 -42.36 -34.89 0.91
N LEU A 132 -41.97 -33.65 0.61
CA LEU A 132 -41.07 -33.26 -0.49
C LEU A 132 -39.59 -33.37 -0.09
N ASP A 133 -39.27 -34.21 0.89
CA ASP A 133 -37.88 -34.50 1.23
C ASP A 133 -37.29 -35.44 0.16
N PRO A 134 -36.22 -35.07 -0.58
CA PRO A 134 -35.66 -35.89 -1.65
C PRO A 134 -35.19 -37.28 -1.20
N ASN A 135 -35.02 -37.48 0.12
CA ASN A 135 -34.67 -38.77 0.73
C ASN A 135 -35.89 -39.59 1.22
N ALA A 136 -37.11 -39.05 1.21
CA ALA A 136 -38.32 -39.77 1.64
C ALA A 136 -38.95 -40.60 0.50
N VAL A 137 -38.56 -40.36 -0.76
CA VAL A 137 -39.12 -41.03 -1.95
C VAL A 137 -38.57 -42.47 -2.11
N GLN A 138 -37.58 -42.88 -1.32
CA GLN A 138 -36.94 -44.19 -1.47
C GLN A 138 -37.63 -45.34 -0.71
N HIS A 139 -38.71 -45.08 0.03
CA HIS A 139 -39.40 -46.11 0.85
C HIS A 139 -40.88 -46.39 0.50
N LEU A 140 -41.44 -45.80 -0.56
CA LEU A 140 -42.84 -46.05 -0.98
C LEU A 140 -42.98 -46.73 -2.36
N ALA A 141 -41.88 -47.21 -2.95
CA ALA A 141 -41.91 -48.12 -4.10
C ALA A 141 -42.05 -49.57 -3.62
N GLY A 142 -43.20 -49.92 -3.05
CA GLY A 142 -43.46 -51.28 -2.60
C GLY A 142 -44.91 -51.49 -2.19
N LYS A 143 -45.69 -52.13 -3.09
CA LYS A 143 -47.12 -52.50 -3.00
C LYS A 143 -48.05 -51.32 -3.31
N SER A 144 -48.92 -51.34 -4.31
CA SER A 144 -49.79 -52.43 -4.75
C SER A 144 -50.10 -52.36 -6.25
N ARG A 145 -50.13 -53.53 -6.87
CA ARG A 145 -50.57 -53.83 -8.23
C ARG A 145 -51.74 -54.82 -8.10
N ASP A 146 -52.64 -54.80 -9.08
CA ASP A 146 -53.79 -55.70 -9.35
C ASP A 146 -55.08 -55.35 -8.58
N GLY A 147 -56.28 -55.23 -9.15
CA GLY A 147 -56.90 -55.43 -10.48
C GLY A 147 -58.33 -54.82 -10.37
N GLU A 148 -59.20 -54.65 -11.36
CA GLU A 148 -59.47 -55.33 -12.63
C GLU A 148 -60.33 -54.39 -13.53
N ASP A 149 -60.34 -54.72 -14.82
CA ASP A 149 -60.93 -54.01 -15.95
C ASP A 149 -62.46 -54.08 -16.08
N CYS A 150 -62.96 -53.13 -16.87
CA CYS A 150 -64.17 -53.12 -17.71
C CYS A 150 -64.98 -54.43 -17.88
N SER A 151 -66.31 -54.35 -17.73
CA SER A 151 -67.26 -54.50 -18.86
C SER A 151 -68.74 -54.58 -18.43
N GLY A 152 -69.57 -53.77 -19.11
CA GLY A 152 -70.87 -54.11 -19.70
C GLY A 152 -71.98 -54.83 -18.93
N GLY A 153 -73.19 -54.26 -19.01
CA GLY A 153 -74.38 -55.05 -19.32
C GLY A 153 -75.64 -54.70 -18.55
N LEU A 154 -76.58 -54.06 -19.24
CA LEU A 154 -78.01 -54.08 -18.93
C LEU A 154 -78.47 -55.50 -18.56
N LYS A 155 -79.18 -55.63 -17.45
CA LYS A 155 -80.35 -56.50 -17.36
C LYS A 155 -81.45 -55.74 -16.65
N GLU A 156 -82.59 -55.68 -17.31
CA GLU A 156 -83.84 -55.12 -16.80
C GLU A 156 -84.12 -55.65 -15.39
N LEU A 157 -84.18 -54.73 -14.43
CA LEU A 157 -84.81 -54.99 -13.15
C LEU A 157 -85.62 -53.74 -12.84
N GLU A 158 -86.93 -53.95 -12.69
CA GLU A 158 -87.97 -52.93 -12.59
C GLU A 158 -87.54 -51.75 -11.69
N GLU A 159 -87.45 -50.55 -12.28
CA GLU A 159 -87.05 -49.33 -11.59
C GLU A 159 -88.15 -48.94 -10.57
N THR A 160 -87.86 -49.16 -9.30
CA THR A 160 -88.68 -48.71 -8.18
C THR A 160 -88.65 -47.18 -8.08
N THR A 161 -89.73 -46.60 -7.55
CA THR A 161 -89.93 -45.13 -7.38
C THR A 161 -88.74 -44.40 -6.76
N VAL A 162 -87.96 -45.10 -5.93
CA VAL A 162 -86.76 -44.59 -5.27
C VAL A 162 -85.67 -44.13 -6.26
N VAL A 163 -85.43 -44.87 -7.34
CA VAL A 163 -84.40 -44.53 -8.34
C VAL A 163 -84.79 -43.27 -9.14
N LEU A 164 -86.10 -43.09 -9.36
CA LEU A 164 -86.62 -41.91 -10.05
C LEU A 164 -86.55 -40.64 -9.17
N GLU A 165 -86.75 -40.78 -7.86
CA GLU A 165 -86.56 -39.69 -6.90
C GLU A 165 -85.09 -39.25 -6.79
N GLU A 166 -84.16 -40.20 -6.79
CA GLU A 166 -82.73 -39.93 -6.81
C GLU A 166 -82.31 -39.19 -8.09
N ARG A 167 -82.78 -39.63 -9.26
CA ARG A 167 -82.53 -38.94 -10.53
C ARG A 167 -83.13 -37.54 -10.55
N LYS A 168 -84.34 -37.33 -10.01
CA LYS A 168 -84.96 -36.01 -9.88
C LYS A 168 -84.12 -35.06 -9.01
N ALA A 169 -83.64 -35.54 -7.86
CA ALA A 169 -82.80 -34.75 -6.97
C ALA A 169 -81.47 -34.34 -7.62
N LEU A 170 -80.91 -35.19 -8.49
CA LEU A 170 -79.71 -34.91 -9.27
C LEU A 170 -79.96 -33.80 -10.31
N VAL A 171 -81.04 -33.90 -11.08
CA VAL A 171 -81.43 -32.87 -12.06
C VAL A 171 -81.73 -31.53 -11.38
N GLU A 172 -82.39 -31.52 -10.22
CA GLU A 172 -82.62 -30.28 -9.45
C GLU A 172 -81.33 -29.63 -8.93
N LYS A 173 -80.30 -30.43 -8.61
CA LYS A 173 -78.97 -29.90 -8.27
C LYS A 173 -78.28 -29.31 -9.49
N GLU A 174 -78.37 -29.97 -10.65
CA GLU A 174 -77.81 -29.48 -11.91
C GLU A 174 -78.47 -28.16 -12.35
N ILE A 175 -79.80 -28.05 -12.27
CA ILE A 175 -80.52 -26.81 -12.60
C ILE A 175 -80.08 -25.67 -11.68
N ARG A 176 -79.87 -25.93 -10.38
CA ARG A 176 -79.36 -24.92 -9.44
C ARG A 176 -77.94 -24.48 -9.77
N ALA A 177 -77.06 -25.43 -10.08
CA ALA A 177 -75.69 -25.13 -10.50
C ALA A 177 -75.66 -24.32 -11.81
N ALA A 178 -76.48 -24.69 -12.80
CA ALA A 178 -76.60 -23.98 -14.06
C ALA A 178 -77.10 -22.54 -13.86
N ARG A 179 -78.11 -22.32 -13.01
CA ARG A 179 -78.60 -20.96 -12.68
C ARG A 179 -77.54 -20.10 -11.98
N GLN A 180 -76.75 -20.68 -11.08
CA GLN A 180 -75.62 -19.96 -10.47
C GLN A 180 -74.55 -19.60 -11.50
N LEU A 181 -74.28 -20.50 -12.45
CA LEU A 181 -73.29 -20.28 -13.50
C LEU A 181 -73.73 -19.18 -14.48
N VAL A 182 -75.02 -19.12 -14.81
CA VAL A 182 -75.61 -18.01 -15.58
C VAL A 182 -75.42 -16.67 -14.86
N LYS A 183 -75.77 -16.57 -13.56
CA LYS A 183 -75.55 -15.34 -12.79
C LYS A 183 -74.10 -14.88 -12.77
N LYS A 184 -73.14 -15.80 -12.58
CA LYS A 184 -71.71 -15.47 -12.63
C LYS A 184 -71.27 -14.95 -14.01
N LYS A 185 -71.85 -15.50 -15.09
CA LYS A 185 -71.58 -15.02 -16.45
C LYS A 185 -72.19 -13.64 -16.69
N GLU A 186 -73.40 -13.39 -16.21
CA GLU A 186 -74.04 -12.05 -16.26
C GLU A 186 -73.21 -11.01 -15.49
N GLU A 187 -72.76 -11.34 -14.27
CA GLU A 187 -71.86 -10.49 -13.48
C GLU A 187 -70.53 -10.22 -14.21
N ALA A 188 -69.95 -11.24 -14.86
CA ALA A 188 -68.72 -11.08 -15.63
C ALA A 188 -68.92 -10.20 -16.88
N VAL A 189 -70.07 -10.30 -17.55
CA VAL A 189 -70.40 -9.45 -18.71
C VAL A 189 -70.58 -8.00 -18.28
N LEU A 190 -71.26 -7.75 -17.15
CA LEU A 190 -71.40 -6.40 -16.59
C LEU A 190 -70.05 -5.82 -16.14
N ALA A 191 -69.18 -6.63 -15.54
CA ALA A 191 -67.83 -6.22 -15.19
C ALA A 191 -66.99 -5.87 -16.44
N MET A 192 -67.13 -6.66 -17.52
CA MET A 192 -66.48 -6.37 -18.79
C MET A 192 -67.00 -5.09 -19.45
N SER A 193 -68.32 -4.83 -19.44
CA SER A 193 -68.87 -3.60 -20.00
C SER A 193 -68.40 -2.36 -19.22
N SER A 194 -68.38 -2.43 -17.88
CA SER A 194 -67.85 -1.35 -17.04
C SER A 194 -66.36 -1.11 -17.29
N ALA A 195 -65.56 -2.17 -17.47
CA ALA A 195 -64.14 -2.03 -17.82
C ALA A 195 -63.93 -1.39 -19.21
N LEU A 196 -64.80 -1.69 -20.18
CA LEU A 196 -64.76 -1.06 -21.51
C LEU A 196 -65.14 0.42 -21.46
N GLU A 197 -66.13 0.80 -20.67
CA GLU A 197 -66.50 2.21 -20.44
C GLU A 197 -65.35 2.98 -19.79
N SER A 198 -64.76 2.44 -18.72
CA SER A 198 -63.58 3.02 -18.08
C SER A 198 -62.41 3.20 -19.06
N ARG A 199 -62.17 2.20 -19.92
CA ARG A 199 -61.13 2.30 -20.95
C ARG A 199 -61.43 3.38 -21.98
N GLN A 200 -62.70 3.56 -22.35
CA GLN A 200 -63.09 4.63 -23.28
C GLN A 200 -62.89 6.01 -22.67
N GLU A 201 -63.22 6.20 -21.38
CA GLU A 201 -62.95 7.44 -20.66
C GLU A 201 -61.44 7.76 -20.60
N GLU A 202 -60.59 6.76 -20.37
CA GLU A 202 -59.13 6.93 -20.41
C GLU A 202 -58.63 7.35 -21.81
N ILE A 203 -59.18 6.76 -22.87
CA ILE A 203 -58.86 7.14 -24.26
C ILE A 203 -59.26 8.60 -24.53
N ASP A 204 -60.43 9.02 -24.05
CA ASP A 204 -60.90 10.39 -24.22
C ASP A 204 -60.04 11.40 -23.43
N GLN A 205 -59.61 11.03 -22.22
CA GLN A 205 -58.65 11.83 -21.44
C GLN A 205 -57.29 11.95 -22.17
N LEU A 206 -56.79 10.84 -22.72
CA LEU A 206 -55.56 10.82 -23.49
C LEU A 206 -55.67 11.71 -24.74
N ASN A 207 -56.80 11.68 -25.46
CA ASN A 207 -57.06 12.56 -26.59
C ASN A 207 -57.11 14.05 -26.19
N ARG A 208 -57.67 14.39 -25.03
CA ARG A 208 -57.63 15.76 -24.49
C ARG A 208 -56.21 16.20 -24.20
N LEU A 209 -55.41 15.36 -23.52
CA LEU A 209 -54.00 15.65 -23.24
C LEU A 209 -53.18 15.84 -24.53
N TYR A 210 -53.41 15.04 -25.57
CA TYR A 210 -52.75 15.24 -26.86
C TYR A 210 -53.09 16.60 -27.50
N ASN A 211 -54.34 17.05 -27.38
CA ASN A 211 -54.74 18.37 -27.86
C ASN A 211 -54.10 19.49 -27.03
N ASP A 212 -54.05 19.35 -25.70
CA ASP A 212 -53.41 20.33 -24.82
C ASP A 212 -51.92 20.46 -25.14
N ILE A 213 -51.21 19.32 -25.31
CA ILE A 213 -49.81 19.30 -25.76
C ILE A 213 -49.66 20.04 -27.10
N ARG A 214 -50.57 19.79 -28.06
CA ARG A 214 -50.51 20.45 -29.37
C ARG A 214 -50.73 21.97 -29.28
N VAL A 215 -51.56 22.45 -28.37
CA VAL A 215 -51.76 23.89 -28.12
C VAL A 215 -50.50 24.48 -27.49
N VAL A 216 -49.98 23.88 -26.42
CA VAL A 216 -48.74 24.32 -25.77
C VAL A 216 -47.56 24.35 -26.74
N ASP A 217 -47.42 23.34 -27.61
CA ASP A 217 -46.39 23.32 -28.66
C ASP A 217 -46.51 24.46 -29.67
N ARG A 218 -47.73 24.95 -29.92
CA ARG A 218 -47.97 26.13 -30.77
C ARG A 218 -47.54 27.39 -30.02
N ASP A 219 -47.95 27.54 -28.77
CA ASP A 219 -47.63 28.72 -27.95
C ASP A 219 -46.12 28.84 -27.74
N ILE A 220 -45.43 27.73 -27.44
CA ILE A 220 -43.96 27.68 -27.36
C ILE A 220 -43.31 28.12 -28.67
N LYS A 221 -43.89 27.79 -29.83
CA LYS A 221 -43.34 28.23 -31.13
C LYS A 221 -43.50 29.73 -31.32
N CYS A 222 -44.66 30.28 -30.98
CA CYS A 222 -44.90 31.72 -31.01
C CYS A 222 -43.93 32.46 -30.08
N GLU A 223 -43.77 31.99 -28.84
CA GLU A 223 -42.84 32.59 -27.87
C GLU A 223 -41.36 32.46 -28.28
N LYS A 224 -40.99 31.39 -28.98
CA LYS A 224 -39.64 31.28 -29.57
C LYS A 224 -39.42 32.26 -30.71
N GLU A 225 -40.46 32.59 -31.47
CA GLU A 225 -40.37 33.59 -32.54
C GLU A 225 -40.23 34.99 -31.94
N THR A 226 -41.03 35.34 -30.92
CA THR A 226 -40.91 36.62 -30.20
C THR A 226 -39.55 36.78 -29.51
N LEU A 227 -39.03 35.73 -28.86
CA LEU A 227 -37.71 35.77 -28.25
C LEU A 227 -36.59 36.02 -29.27
N ARG A 228 -36.69 35.46 -30.48
CA ARG A 228 -35.69 35.70 -31.54
C ARG A 228 -35.72 37.14 -32.03
N GLU A 229 -36.90 37.73 -32.14
CA GLU A 229 -37.05 39.15 -32.50
C GLU A 229 -36.37 40.04 -31.44
N ILE A 230 -36.64 39.79 -30.15
CA ILE A 230 -36.01 40.53 -29.04
C ILE A 230 -34.48 40.36 -29.04
N ILE A 231 -33.97 39.14 -29.25
CA ILE A 231 -32.52 38.90 -29.34
C ILE A 231 -31.92 39.71 -30.49
N SER A 232 -32.57 39.73 -31.66
CA SER A 232 -32.08 40.50 -32.81
C SER A 232 -32.08 42.01 -32.55
N GLU A 233 -33.07 42.52 -31.81
CA GLU A 233 -33.09 43.91 -31.38
C GLU A 233 -31.95 44.21 -30.40
N HIS A 234 -31.69 43.30 -29.45
CA HIS A 234 -30.59 43.45 -28.51
C HIS A 234 -29.23 43.43 -29.20
N ASP A 235 -29.01 42.53 -30.17
CA ASP A 235 -27.77 42.48 -30.94
C ASP A 235 -27.51 43.80 -31.69
N ILE A 236 -28.57 44.44 -32.22
CA ILE A 236 -28.48 45.76 -32.86
C ILE A 236 -28.12 46.86 -31.86
N VAL A 237 -28.62 46.77 -30.62
CA VAL A 237 -28.29 47.73 -29.56
C VAL A 237 -26.84 47.52 -29.08
N ASP A 238 -26.42 46.28 -28.87
CA ASP A 238 -25.07 45.94 -28.44
C ASP A 238 -24.02 46.31 -29.48
N THR A 239 -24.29 46.09 -30.77
CA THR A 239 -23.40 46.54 -31.84
C THR A 239 -23.24 48.06 -31.82
N LYS A 240 -24.34 48.82 -31.68
CA LYS A 240 -24.28 50.29 -31.53
C LYS A 240 -23.52 50.74 -30.29
N LEU A 241 -23.69 50.04 -29.16
CA LEU A 241 -22.98 50.32 -27.93
C LEU A 241 -21.48 50.04 -28.08
N ASN A 242 -21.12 48.89 -28.66
CA ASN A 242 -19.73 48.53 -28.93
C ASN A 242 -19.05 49.52 -29.87
N GLU A 243 -19.72 49.94 -30.95
CA GLU A 243 -19.20 50.98 -31.82
C GLU A 243 -19.03 52.34 -31.10
N ALA A 244 -19.94 52.70 -30.19
CA ALA A 244 -19.82 53.92 -29.38
C ALA A 244 -18.70 53.82 -28.34
N ILE A 245 -18.47 52.64 -27.77
CA ILE A 245 -17.35 52.35 -26.88
C ILE A 245 -16.04 52.49 -27.66
N GLU A 246 -15.89 51.80 -28.79
CA GLU A 246 -14.68 51.84 -29.63
C GLU A 246 -14.31 53.26 -30.07
N ARG A 247 -15.30 54.08 -30.46
CA ARG A 247 -15.08 55.49 -30.81
C ARG A 247 -14.58 56.34 -29.62
N ASN A 248 -14.89 55.97 -28.38
CA ASN A 248 -14.46 56.65 -27.15
C ASN A 248 -13.17 56.08 -26.52
N VAL A 249 -12.57 55.01 -27.08
CA VAL A 249 -11.38 54.36 -26.47
C VAL A 249 -10.07 55.17 -26.62
N SER A 250 -9.98 56.20 -27.47
CA SER A 250 -8.69 56.57 -28.06
C SER A 250 -7.65 57.34 -27.21
N ARG A 251 -7.90 57.68 -25.93
CA ARG A 251 -6.82 58.27 -25.09
C ARG A 251 -7.01 58.09 -23.59
N THR A 252 -8.21 58.34 -23.10
CA THR A 252 -8.49 58.32 -21.66
C THR A 252 -8.39 56.91 -21.08
N ARG A 253 -8.88 55.89 -21.81
CA ARG A 253 -8.79 54.50 -21.39
C ARG A 253 -7.34 53.99 -21.35
N LEU A 254 -6.52 54.35 -22.34
CA LEU A 254 -5.10 53.97 -22.36
C LEU A 254 -4.32 54.60 -21.19
N LEU A 255 -4.62 55.86 -20.84
CA LEU A 255 -4.02 56.51 -19.68
C LEU A 255 -4.45 55.87 -18.35
N ILE A 256 -5.73 55.48 -18.24
CA ILE A 256 -6.23 54.75 -17.07
C ILE A 256 -5.60 53.36 -16.97
N GLU A 257 -5.47 52.63 -18.08
CA GLU A 257 -4.83 51.31 -18.11
C GLU A 257 -3.33 51.40 -17.77
N GLN A 258 -2.62 52.44 -18.22
CA GLN A 258 -1.24 52.72 -17.82
C GLN A 258 -1.14 53.02 -16.32
N GLY A 259 -1.97 53.91 -15.78
CA GLY A 259 -1.98 54.22 -14.35
C GLY A 259 -2.35 53.00 -13.48
N ILE A 260 -3.27 52.15 -13.95
CA ILE A 260 -3.60 50.88 -13.29
C ILE A 260 -2.38 49.96 -13.27
N ASN A 261 -1.64 49.87 -14.38
CA ASN A 261 -0.47 49.01 -14.46
C ASN A 261 0.68 49.53 -13.59
N GLU A 262 0.91 50.84 -13.54
CA GLU A 262 1.91 51.47 -12.66
C GLU A 262 1.59 51.20 -11.18
N ILE A 263 0.33 51.41 -10.77
CA ILE A 263 -0.11 51.10 -9.39
C ILE A 263 0.06 49.61 -9.09
N LYS A 264 -0.28 48.72 -10.03
CA LYS A 264 -0.07 47.28 -9.86
C LYS A 264 1.41 46.93 -9.69
N THR A 265 2.32 47.58 -10.42
CA THR A 265 3.76 47.35 -10.27
C THR A 265 4.28 47.88 -8.93
N GLU A 266 3.85 49.06 -8.48
CA GLU A 266 4.23 49.60 -7.17
C GLU A 266 3.72 48.74 -6.00
N ILE A 267 2.48 48.22 -6.11
CA ILE A 267 1.93 47.26 -5.14
C ILE A 267 2.76 45.97 -5.18
N ALA A 268 3.09 45.44 -6.36
CA ALA A 268 3.89 44.23 -6.47
C ALA A 268 5.29 44.41 -5.87
N ASP A 269 5.94 45.53 -6.10
CA ASP A 269 7.27 45.83 -5.58
C ASP A 269 7.26 45.99 -4.06
N SER A 270 6.31 46.76 -3.51
CA SER A 270 6.15 46.93 -2.06
C SER A 270 5.82 45.62 -1.34
N VAL A 271 4.91 44.82 -1.90
CA VAL A 271 4.60 43.48 -1.38
C VAL A 271 5.82 42.57 -1.47
N SER A 272 6.59 42.63 -2.56
CA SER A 272 7.80 41.80 -2.70
C SER A 272 8.89 42.17 -1.69
N VAL A 273 9.09 43.45 -1.41
CA VAL A 273 10.08 43.92 -0.42
C VAL A 273 9.67 43.51 1.00
N SER A 274 8.39 43.71 1.35
CA SER A 274 7.83 43.26 2.62
C SER A 274 7.93 41.74 2.79
N ARG A 275 7.55 40.98 1.75
CA ARG A 275 7.65 39.52 1.72
C ARG A 275 9.09 39.03 1.88
N ARG A 276 10.07 39.64 1.20
CA ARG A 276 11.50 39.30 1.37
C ARG A 276 12.02 39.60 2.78
N GLY A 277 11.47 40.62 3.45
CA GLY A 277 11.75 40.89 4.86
C GLY A 277 11.23 39.75 5.75
N GLN A 278 9.95 39.42 5.59
CA GLN A 278 9.29 38.35 6.35
C GLN A 278 9.90 36.97 6.09
N GLU A 279 10.22 36.62 4.84
CA GLU A 279 10.90 35.35 4.51
C GLU A 279 12.28 35.22 5.16
N ARG A 280 13.03 36.33 5.31
CA ARG A 280 14.31 36.33 6.03
C ARG A 280 14.12 36.10 7.52
N VAL A 281 13.12 36.73 8.11
CA VAL A 281 12.74 36.51 9.53
C VAL A 281 12.31 35.06 9.75
N MET A 282 11.44 34.51 8.89
CA MET A 282 11.01 33.11 8.98
C MET A 282 12.19 32.15 8.89
N LYS A 283 13.09 32.33 7.91
CA LYS A 283 14.29 31.48 7.79
C LYS A 283 15.20 31.59 9.02
N ALA A 284 15.33 32.78 9.61
CA ALA A 284 16.08 32.95 10.84
C ALA A 284 15.41 32.22 12.03
N GLN A 285 14.08 32.24 12.12
CA GLN A 285 13.31 31.52 13.13
C GLN A 285 13.40 30.00 12.96
N GLU A 286 13.24 29.49 11.74
CA GLU A 286 13.41 28.07 11.41
C GLU A 286 14.81 27.59 11.76
N PHE A 287 15.84 28.33 11.35
CA PHE A 287 17.22 28.04 11.71
C PHE A 287 17.42 28.03 13.25
N ARG A 288 16.79 28.97 13.96
CA ARG A 288 16.88 29.04 15.42
C ARG A 288 16.23 27.84 16.10
N ILE A 289 15.07 27.38 15.62
CA ILE A 289 14.39 26.18 16.11
C ILE A 289 15.30 24.96 15.91
N ASP A 290 15.78 24.74 14.69
CA ASP A 290 16.69 23.63 14.37
C ASP A 290 17.95 23.64 15.24
N GLN A 291 18.52 24.83 15.46
CA GLN A 291 19.69 25.00 16.32
C GLN A 291 19.38 24.65 17.78
N LEU A 292 18.24 25.11 18.30
CA LEU A 292 17.81 24.84 19.68
C LEU A 292 17.47 23.36 19.89
N GLU A 293 16.81 22.71 18.95
CA GLU A 293 16.49 21.27 19.00
C GLU A 293 17.76 20.41 19.02
N LYS A 294 18.69 20.66 18.09
CA LYS A 294 19.98 19.95 18.05
C LYS A 294 20.75 20.12 19.37
N ARG A 295 20.74 21.33 19.92
CA ARG A 295 21.39 21.61 21.21
C ARG A 295 20.70 20.90 22.36
N LEU A 296 19.36 20.94 22.41
CA LEU A 296 18.57 20.24 23.42
C LEU A 296 18.89 18.74 23.40
N ASP A 297 18.98 18.14 22.21
CA ASP A 297 19.36 16.73 22.05
C ASP A 297 20.76 16.42 22.58
N CYS A 298 21.75 17.26 22.23
CA CYS A 298 23.11 17.12 22.76
C CYS A 298 23.15 17.23 24.28
N ILE A 299 22.45 18.22 24.84
CA ILE A 299 22.35 18.43 26.30
C ILE A 299 21.66 17.23 26.95
N ASN A 300 20.54 16.77 26.42
CA ASN A 300 19.80 15.61 26.96
C ASN A 300 20.64 14.34 26.95
N LYS A 301 21.37 14.08 25.86
CA LYS A 301 22.32 12.95 25.78
C LYS A 301 23.42 13.09 26.83
N ALA A 302 24.02 14.27 26.97
CA ALA A 302 25.07 14.52 27.95
C ALA A 302 24.56 14.37 29.39
N LEU A 303 23.38 14.89 29.71
CA LEU A 303 22.78 14.76 31.05
C LEU A 303 22.45 13.31 31.39
N LYS A 304 21.90 12.54 30.44
CA LYS A 304 21.62 11.11 30.63
C LYS A 304 22.90 10.31 30.86
N ASN A 305 23.94 10.53 30.03
CA ASN A 305 25.21 9.82 30.14
C ASN A 305 25.95 10.10 31.47
N ASN A 306 25.75 11.28 32.06
CA ASN A 306 26.37 11.67 33.32
C ASN A 306 25.44 11.51 34.53
N HIS A 307 24.22 10.97 34.34
CA HIS A 307 23.20 10.81 35.38
C HIS A 307 22.77 12.13 36.08
N LEU A 308 22.86 13.25 35.38
CA LEU A 308 22.55 14.60 35.90
C LEU A 308 21.11 15.06 35.64
N THR A 309 20.30 14.23 34.99
CA THR A 309 18.93 14.59 34.58
C THR A 309 18.08 15.05 35.77
N ARG A 310 18.10 14.30 36.88
CA ARG A 310 17.30 14.62 38.09
C ARG A 310 17.78 15.90 38.78
N ASP A 311 19.09 16.14 38.83
CA ASP A 311 19.65 17.32 39.48
C ASP A 311 19.33 18.59 38.69
N VAL A 312 19.42 18.52 37.36
CA VAL A 312 18.97 19.61 36.48
C VAL A 312 17.47 19.82 36.61
N GLU A 313 16.65 18.77 36.56
CA GLU A 313 15.20 18.86 36.76
C GLU A 313 14.82 19.47 38.11
N ALA A 314 15.55 19.16 39.19
CA ALA A 314 15.32 19.73 40.50
C ALA A 314 15.65 21.24 40.55
N ILE A 315 16.79 21.63 39.97
CA ILE A 315 17.20 23.05 39.86
C ILE A 315 16.19 23.84 39.03
N VAL A 316 15.75 23.23 37.94
CA VAL A 316 14.84 23.82 36.96
C VAL A 316 13.43 23.93 37.55
N SER A 317 12.86 22.86 38.12
CA SER A 317 11.50 22.85 38.68
C SER A 317 11.32 23.82 39.86
N HIS A 318 12.30 23.92 40.76
CA HIS A 318 12.21 24.85 41.91
C HIS A 318 12.36 26.32 41.53
N LYS A 319 13.09 26.65 40.45
CA LYS A 319 13.34 28.05 40.04
C LYS A 319 12.48 28.53 38.88
N TRP A 320 12.10 27.65 37.94
CA TRP A 320 11.16 28.01 36.87
C TRP A 320 9.75 28.27 37.41
N ALA A 321 9.28 27.51 38.40
CA ALA A 321 7.96 27.74 38.98
C ALA A 321 7.85 29.11 39.70
N ALA A 322 8.97 29.70 40.12
CA ALA A 322 8.99 30.97 40.84
C ALA A 322 9.30 32.20 39.96
N ALA A 323 9.92 32.03 38.79
CA ALA A 323 10.40 33.14 37.95
C ALA A 323 10.42 32.84 36.43
N GLY A 324 9.69 31.83 35.97
CA GLY A 324 9.68 31.38 34.56
C GLY A 324 9.36 32.50 33.56
N ASP A 325 8.39 33.36 33.91
CA ASP A 325 7.97 34.49 33.07
C ASP A 325 8.97 35.65 33.04
N ALA A 326 9.93 35.71 33.98
CA ALA A 326 10.96 36.75 34.00
C ALA A 326 12.21 36.39 33.17
N LEU A 327 12.37 35.11 32.80
CA LEU A 327 13.51 34.59 32.04
C LEU A 327 13.30 34.65 30.53
N VAL A 328 12.05 34.55 30.07
CA VAL A 328 11.65 35.00 28.74
C VAL A 328 11.27 36.46 28.91
N ALA A 329 12.26 37.36 28.86
CA ALA A 329 11.96 38.78 28.77
C ALA A 329 10.92 38.93 27.65
N ALA A 330 9.75 39.49 27.96
CA ALA A 330 8.72 39.75 26.97
C ALA A 330 9.40 40.54 25.85
N THR A 331 9.71 39.86 24.75
CA THR A 331 10.39 40.46 23.62
C THR A 331 9.43 41.51 23.11
N PRO A 332 9.78 42.81 23.15
CA PRO A 332 8.89 43.84 22.59
C PRO A 332 8.55 43.44 21.16
N ASP A 333 7.31 43.64 20.71
CA ASP A 333 6.83 43.17 19.40
C ASP A 333 7.75 43.59 18.23
N GLU A 334 8.46 44.72 18.36
CA GLU A 334 9.46 45.21 17.41
C GLU A 334 10.69 44.28 17.27
N SER A 335 11.07 43.57 18.33
CA SER A 335 12.19 42.61 18.32
C SER A 335 11.84 41.25 17.72
N MET A 336 10.56 40.96 17.44
CA MET A 336 10.16 39.71 16.77
C MET A 336 10.62 39.65 15.31
N TYR A 337 10.90 40.80 14.70
CA TYR A 337 11.35 40.91 13.31
C TYR A 337 12.86 41.18 13.17
N ASP A 338 13.58 41.34 14.29
CA ASP A 338 15.02 41.55 14.28
C ASP A 338 15.78 40.21 14.26
N ILE A 339 16.55 40.01 13.19
CA ILE A 339 17.33 38.78 12.97
C ILE A 339 18.39 38.60 14.07
N GLU A 340 18.99 39.69 14.56
CA GLU A 340 20.04 39.62 15.59
C GLU A 340 19.46 39.25 16.97
N ALA A 341 18.20 39.61 17.22
CA ALA A 341 17.46 39.16 18.41
C ALA A 341 17.05 37.69 18.30
N ILE A 342 16.64 37.22 17.11
CA ILE A 342 16.26 35.82 16.86
C ILE A 342 17.47 34.88 16.98
N ILE A 343 18.61 35.27 16.40
CA ILE A 343 19.86 34.50 16.43
C ILE A 343 20.92 35.32 17.18
N PRO A 344 20.92 35.26 18.53
CA PRO A 344 21.86 36.03 19.32
C PRO A 344 23.30 35.53 19.11
N PRO A 345 24.30 36.44 19.07
CA PRO A 345 25.70 36.06 18.89
C PRO A 345 26.26 35.28 20.09
N GLN A 346 25.66 35.45 21.28
CA GLN A 346 26.04 34.72 22.49
C GLN A 346 24.80 34.20 23.21
N GLU A 347 24.78 32.89 23.45
CA GLU A 347 23.74 32.27 24.24
C GLU A 347 24.03 32.35 25.73
N ARG A 348 22.99 32.64 26.51
CA ARG A 348 23.07 32.68 27.96
C ARG A 348 22.52 31.38 28.54
N CYS A 349 23.17 30.87 29.57
CA CYS A 349 22.68 29.73 30.33
C CYS A 349 22.39 30.16 31.77
N HIS A 350 21.46 29.47 32.43
CA HIS A 350 21.13 29.78 33.81
C HIS A 350 22.37 29.54 34.70
N PRO A 351 22.77 30.50 35.56
CA PRO A 351 24.01 30.40 36.33
C PRO A 351 24.14 29.12 37.16
N ALA A 352 23.03 28.62 37.72
CA ALA A 352 23.05 27.36 38.47
C ALA A 352 23.35 26.13 37.60
N ILE A 353 22.85 26.10 36.36
CA ILE A 353 23.15 25.02 35.40
C ILE A 353 24.61 25.11 34.96
N TYR A 354 25.11 26.33 34.70
CA TYR A 354 26.51 26.56 34.39
C TYR A 354 27.43 26.04 35.48
N ASN A 355 27.14 26.38 36.75
CA ASN A 355 27.93 25.95 37.89
C ASN A 355 27.91 24.42 38.06
N LEU A 356 26.75 23.78 37.90
CA LEU A 356 26.65 22.31 37.92
C LEU A 356 27.55 21.68 36.85
N LEU A 357 27.44 22.13 35.60
CA LEU A 357 28.24 21.62 34.49
C LEU A 357 29.73 21.88 34.69
N LEU A 358 30.10 23.03 35.27
CA LEU A 358 31.49 23.36 35.60
C LEU A 358 32.05 22.40 36.66
N THR A 359 31.30 22.13 37.73
CA THR A 359 31.73 21.20 38.78
C THR A 359 31.91 19.78 38.26
N GLU A 360 31.00 19.28 37.41
CA GLU A 360 31.15 17.95 36.81
C GLU A 360 32.28 17.89 35.79
N LYS A 361 32.51 18.97 35.02
CA LYS A 361 33.69 19.08 34.14
C LYS A 361 34.98 18.93 34.94
N GLU A 362 35.11 19.63 36.06
CA GLU A 362 36.28 19.51 36.94
C GLU A 362 36.41 18.11 37.55
N ARG A 363 35.30 17.51 37.98
CA ARG A 363 35.29 16.15 38.53
C ARG A 363 35.76 15.12 37.50
N LEU A 364 35.25 15.20 36.27
CA LEU A 364 35.64 14.34 35.17
C LEU A 364 37.10 14.57 34.78
N ALA A 365 37.56 15.81 34.69
CA ALA A 365 38.96 16.13 34.38
C ALA A 365 39.92 15.49 35.40
N ARG A 366 39.61 15.57 36.70
CA ARG A 366 40.40 14.91 37.75
C ARG A 366 40.39 13.39 37.58
N ARG A 367 39.24 12.78 37.31
CA ARG A 367 39.12 11.32 37.11
C ARG A 367 39.90 10.85 35.89
N ILE A 368 39.82 11.57 34.77
CA ILE A 368 40.59 11.26 33.54
C ILE A 368 42.08 11.38 33.82
N SER A 369 42.52 12.42 34.54
CA SER A 369 43.93 12.58 34.92
C SER A 369 44.42 11.39 35.75
N LEU A 370 43.64 10.92 36.73
CA LEU A 370 43.99 9.79 37.57
C LEU A 370 44.05 8.47 36.78
N LEU A 371 43.08 8.23 35.88
CA LEU A 371 43.12 7.09 34.97
C LEU A 371 44.33 7.14 34.03
N GLY A 372 44.73 8.33 33.58
CA GLY A 372 45.94 8.53 32.78
C GLY A 372 47.23 8.15 33.52
N ILE A 373 47.31 8.44 34.82
CA ILE A 373 48.43 8.01 35.67
C ILE A 373 48.44 6.47 35.78
N ILE A 374 47.31 5.86 36.14
CA ILE A 374 47.19 4.39 36.25
C ILE A 374 47.56 3.71 34.93
N ALA A 375 47.11 4.24 33.80
CA ALA A 375 47.42 3.68 32.48
C ALA A 375 48.93 3.72 32.19
N LYS A 376 49.63 4.79 32.58
CA LYS A 376 51.09 4.87 32.47
C LYS A 376 51.79 3.86 33.37
N GLU A 377 51.39 3.76 34.64
CA GLU A 377 51.95 2.78 35.58
C GLU A 377 51.77 1.34 35.07
N LYS A 378 50.59 1.00 34.52
CA LYS A 378 50.35 -0.32 33.94
C LYS A 378 51.20 -0.58 32.70
N LYS A 379 51.42 0.45 31.87
CA LYS A 379 52.31 0.34 30.72
C LYS A 379 53.76 0.07 31.15
N GLU A 380 54.26 0.77 32.16
CA GLU A 380 55.60 0.54 32.72
C GLU A 380 55.76 -0.88 33.28
N VAL A 381 54.73 -1.42 33.93
CA VAL A 381 54.73 -2.82 34.40
C VAL A 381 54.76 -3.80 33.24
N ILE A 382 54.00 -3.56 32.17
CA ILE A 382 54.01 -4.40 30.97
C ILE A 382 55.41 -4.39 30.34
N ASP A 383 56.01 -3.21 30.18
CA ASP A 383 57.34 -3.05 29.60
C ASP A 383 58.40 -3.80 30.46
N ALA A 384 58.32 -3.69 31.79
CA ALA A 384 59.20 -4.42 32.70
C ALA A 384 59.02 -5.95 32.61
N LEU A 385 57.78 -6.44 32.46
CA LEU A 385 57.51 -7.86 32.27
C LEU A 385 57.99 -8.36 30.91
N ALA A 386 57.88 -7.54 29.86
CA ALA A 386 58.41 -7.86 28.53
C ALA A 386 59.94 -8.02 28.57
N CYS A 387 60.66 -7.10 29.21
CA CYS A 387 62.12 -7.22 29.38
C CYS A 387 62.51 -8.49 30.17
N LYS A 388 61.73 -8.87 31.20
CA LYS A 388 61.96 -10.11 31.96
C LYS A 388 61.71 -11.35 31.11
N ALA A 389 60.63 -11.36 30.31
CA ALA A 389 60.33 -12.46 29.41
C ALA A 389 61.43 -12.63 28.35
N GLU A 390 61.95 -11.54 27.79
CA GLU A 390 63.08 -11.56 26.87
C GLU A 390 64.37 -12.07 27.51
N ALA A 391 64.63 -11.69 28.77
CA ALA A 391 65.79 -12.20 29.52
C ALA A 391 65.69 -13.71 29.75
N LEU A 392 64.54 -14.19 30.22
CA LEU A 392 64.29 -15.63 30.42
C LEU A 392 64.34 -16.41 29.09
N ALA A 393 63.84 -15.84 28.00
CA ALA A 393 63.95 -16.48 26.68
C ALA A 393 65.41 -16.63 26.24
N ARG A 394 66.26 -15.62 26.50
CA ARG A 394 67.71 -15.71 26.24
C ARG A 394 68.39 -16.77 27.10
N GLU A 395 68.07 -16.85 28.39
CA GLU A 395 68.58 -17.88 29.30
C GLU A 395 68.17 -19.29 28.86
N CYS A 396 66.90 -19.49 28.48
CA CYS A 396 66.43 -20.75 27.92
C CYS A 396 67.19 -21.13 26.63
N GLN A 397 67.43 -20.17 25.73
CA GLN A 397 68.17 -20.43 24.51
C GLN A 397 69.62 -20.81 24.78
N GLN A 398 70.27 -20.19 25.78
CA GLN A 398 71.61 -20.57 26.23
C GLN A 398 71.63 -21.99 26.80
N ALA A 399 70.67 -22.33 27.67
CA ALA A 399 70.56 -23.68 28.23
C ALA A 399 70.34 -24.75 27.15
N ILE A 400 69.56 -24.45 26.10
CA ILE A 400 69.39 -25.34 24.94
C ILE A 400 70.72 -25.52 24.20
N GLN A 401 71.46 -24.45 23.94
CA GLN A 401 72.77 -24.52 23.26
C GLN A 401 73.79 -25.31 24.07
N GLU A 402 73.83 -25.13 25.38
CA GLU A 402 74.68 -25.91 26.28
C GLU A 402 74.31 -27.39 26.24
N LEU A 403 73.01 -27.71 26.27
CA LEU A 403 72.53 -29.09 26.19
C LEU A 403 72.87 -29.74 24.83
N ASP A 404 72.70 -29.02 23.73
CA ASP A 404 73.10 -29.48 22.39
C ASP A 404 74.62 -29.71 22.29
N HIS A 405 75.43 -28.84 22.89
CA HIS A 405 76.87 -29.03 22.97
C HIS A 405 77.21 -30.30 23.76
N VAL A 406 76.61 -30.50 24.93
CA VAL A 406 76.88 -31.70 25.75
C VAL A 406 76.44 -32.97 25.03
N ALA A 407 75.26 -32.95 24.39
CA ALA A 407 74.75 -34.08 23.63
C ALA A 407 75.64 -34.42 22.43
N SER A 408 76.09 -33.41 21.68
CA SER A 408 77.01 -33.62 20.55
C SER A 408 78.39 -34.12 20.98
N ALA A 409 78.92 -33.63 22.11
CA ALA A 409 80.16 -34.11 22.70
C ALA A 409 80.04 -35.58 23.14
N ALA A 410 78.95 -35.94 23.82
CA ALA A 410 78.68 -37.31 24.22
C ALA A 410 78.55 -38.26 23.02
N ALA A 411 77.85 -37.84 21.95
CA ALA A 411 77.74 -38.61 20.72
C ALA A 411 79.10 -38.79 20.01
N TYR A 412 79.96 -37.77 20.04
CA TYR A 412 81.32 -37.87 19.50
C TYR A 412 82.18 -38.85 20.30
N GLU A 413 82.12 -38.80 21.63
CA GLU A 413 82.82 -39.76 22.51
C GLU A 413 82.35 -41.20 22.29
N GLU A 414 81.04 -41.42 22.15
CA GLU A 414 80.46 -42.74 21.86
C GLU A 414 80.95 -43.27 20.50
N GLU A 415 80.98 -42.43 19.46
CA GLU A 415 81.49 -42.80 18.14
C GLU A 415 82.99 -43.09 18.17
N MET A 416 83.77 -42.33 18.93
CA MET A 416 85.19 -42.61 19.15
C MET A 416 85.41 -43.98 19.81
N GLN A 417 84.65 -44.28 20.87
CA GLN A 417 84.68 -45.60 21.51
C GLN A 417 84.27 -46.73 20.55
N ARG A 418 83.27 -46.49 19.70
CA ARG A 418 82.84 -47.44 18.66
C ARG A 418 83.96 -47.72 17.65
N VAL A 419 84.67 -46.68 17.21
CA VAL A 419 85.81 -46.79 16.29
C VAL A 419 86.95 -47.58 16.95
N GLU A 420 87.32 -47.27 18.18
CA GLU A 420 88.35 -48.00 18.94
C GLU A 420 87.99 -49.48 19.11
N ALA A 421 86.73 -49.79 19.43
CA ALA A 421 86.24 -51.16 19.54
C ALA A 421 86.31 -51.91 18.18
N MET A 422 85.95 -51.24 17.08
CA MET A 422 86.06 -51.81 15.73
C MET A 422 87.50 -52.09 15.33
N GLU A 423 88.44 -51.17 15.62
CA GLU A 423 89.87 -51.38 15.40
C GLU A 423 90.39 -52.56 16.20
N TYR A 424 89.98 -52.69 17.47
CA TYR A 424 90.33 -53.83 18.31
C TYR A 424 89.83 -55.15 17.74
N ILE A 425 88.56 -55.21 17.30
CA ILE A 425 87.98 -56.38 16.64
C ILE A 425 88.75 -56.74 15.36
N GLN A 426 89.14 -55.74 14.56
CA GLN A 426 89.90 -55.97 13.33
C GLN A 426 91.31 -56.53 13.63
N LYS A 427 91.99 -55.99 14.65
CA LYS A 427 93.26 -56.53 15.16
C LYS A 427 93.12 -57.98 15.63
N GLN A 428 92.05 -58.30 16.38
CA GLN A 428 91.74 -59.66 16.82
C GLN A 428 91.47 -60.60 15.63
N ARG A 429 90.71 -60.16 14.61
CA ARG A 429 90.44 -60.97 13.40
C ARG A 429 91.72 -61.26 12.61
N LEU A 430 92.60 -60.27 12.47
CA LEU A 430 93.92 -60.47 11.84
C LEU A 430 94.76 -61.47 12.64
N HIS A 431 94.81 -61.32 13.97
CA HIS A 431 95.51 -62.25 14.84
C HIS A 431 94.98 -63.69 14.74
N TYR A 432 93.65 -63.87 14.74
CA TYR A 432 93.04 -65.18 14.52
C TYR A 432 93.32 -65.73 13.12
N SER A 433 93.32 -64.88 12.07
CA SER A 433 93.68 -65.30 10.71
C SER A 433 95.11 -65.82 10.66
N ASP A 434 96.04 -65.15 11.35
CA ASP A 434 97.43 -65.58 11.44
C ASP A 434 97.58 -66.89 12.23
N LEU A 435 96.89 -67.03 13.37
CA LEU A 435 96.80 -68.29 14.12
C LEU A 435 96.20 -69.43 13.29
N PHE A 436 95.17 -69.16 12.48
CA PHE A 436 94.59 -70.15 11.57
C PHE A 436 95.59 -70.57 10.48
N LYS A 437 96.32 -69.62 9.88
CA LYS A 437 97.40 -69.93 8.92
C LYS A 437 98.49 -70.79 9.58
N GLU A 438 98.89 -70.47 10.82
CA GLU A 438 99.86 -71.26 11.58
C GLU A 438 99.33 -72.67 11.86
N MET A 439 98.10 -72.81 12.34
CA MET A 439 97.44 -74.10 12.58
C MET A 439 97.36 -74.94 11.30
N TRP A 440 97.00 -74.32 10.17
CA TRP A 440 96.90 -75.01 8.88
C TRP A 440 98.27 -75.49 8.36
N LYS A 441 99.32 -74.67 8.55
CA LYS A 441 100.72 -75.08 8.31
C LYS A 441 101.14 -76.27 9.19
N LEU A 442 100.72 -76.30 10.45
CA LEU A 442 101.01 -77.42 11.36
C LEU A 442 100.25 -78.69 10.98
N LYS A 443 98.97 -78.58 10.61
CA LYS A 443 98.13 -79.73 10.22
C LYS A 443 98.60 -80.39 8.92
N THR A 444 99.00 -79.59 7.93
CA THR A 444 99.58 -80.10 6.67
C THR A 444 100.96 -80.72 6.87
N LYS A 445 101.75 -80.28 7.87
CA LYS A 445 103.00 -80.95 8.26
C LYS A 445 102.79 -82.28 8.99
N ASN A 446 101.68 -82.44 9.72
CA ASN A 446 101.42 -83.63 10.55
C ASN A 446 100.57 -84.72 9.88
N GLN A 447 100.00 -84.49 8.70
CA GLN A 447 99.35 -85.53 7.90
C GLN A 447 100.22 -85.89 6.69
N GLY A 448 101.22 -86.73 6.94
CA GLY A 448 101.92 -87.50 5.90
C GLY A 448 101.00 -88.57 5.29
N PRO A 449 101.32 -89.11 4.10
CA PRO A 449 100.44 -90.01 3.37
C PRO A 449 100.26 -91.37 4.07
N LEU A 450 99.01 -91.71 4.36
CA LEU A 450 98.57 -93.04 4.83
C LEU A 450 98.60 -94.05 3.68
N TRP A 451 99.68 -94.82 3.52
CA TRP A 451 99.67 -96.12 2.82
C TRP A 451 100.74 -97.09 3.37
N ARG A 452 100.29 -98.04 4.23
CA ARG A 452 100.78 -99.40 4.58
C ARG A 452 100.59 -99.65 6.08
N ALA A 453 99.98 -100.71 6.62
CA ALA A 453 98.97 -101.71 6.22
C ALA A 453 98.74 -102.54 7.52
N TYR A 454 97.52 -103.07 7.74
CA TYR A 454 96.98 -103.68 8.97
C TYR A 454 96.36 -102.73 9.99
#